data_AF-A0AAD7DLW2-F1
#
_entry.id   AF-A0AAD7DLW2-F1
#
_cell.length_a   1.000
_cell.length_b   1.000
_cell.length_c   1.000
_cell.angle_alpha   90.00
_cell.angle_beta   90.00
_cell.angle_gamma   90.00
#
_symmetry.space_group_name_H-M   'P 1'
#
loop_
_entity.id
_entity.type
_entity.pdbx_description
1 polymer ?
#
loop_
_entity_poly.entity_id
_entity_poly.type
_entity_poly.pdbx_seq_one_letter_code
_entity_poly.pdbx_strand_id
1 'polypeptide(L)'
;MHSRLLGRIGTSVLVLPYACPLCIHHFPKSSENSSTQSRSRSTKAELEVEVENNVPLWRTIVFVFIGLLECLAWLGYGSFLLITGHPRWDGIQRFLVASTWLYTTARPVARPTATPPFDLLAIYLAHIGGGILQLGGYLFQHNASGAPLPGTWVLVGLSVNLAASVGLVVVIMGMPLALPSHLVKKEDIGLSVSPEDYTSLWGWVSFAWVYSLVKRGRNTTLNEKDVWNLSPNMQSRPIFIKFSSLPQKSLLASLWAANSFDILMDFLLTLCSIMFNYAAPFFLKRILDEVDTSHESERTRARPTFTLF
;
A
#
# COMPACT_ATOMS: atom_id res chain seq x y z
N MET A 1 9.55 27.91 -59.98
CA MET A 1 10.54 26.90 -59.55
C MET A 1 10.54 26.87 -58.03
N HIS A 2 9.77 25.93 -57.47
CA HIS A 2 10.26 24.83 -56.59
C HIS A 2 10.75 25.35 -55.23
N SER A 3 10.26 24.95 -54.06
CA SER A 3 9.46 23.80 -53.59
C SER A 3 9.15 24.08 -52.11
N ARG A 4 7.88 24.20 -51.68
CA ARG A 4 7.10 23.19 -50.90
C ARG A 4 7.80 22.71 -49.61
N LEU A 5 7.25 23.05 -48.44
CA LEU A 5 6.35 22.22 -47.59
C LEU A 5 7.10 21.19 -46.71
N LEU A 6 6.78 21.22 -45.40
CA LEU A 6 7.00 20.25 -44.31
C LEU A 6 7.70 20.96 -43.13
N GLY A 7 7.21 20.94 -41.89
CA GLY A 7 6.09 20.24 -41.30
C GLY A 7 5.97 20.71 -39.85
N ARG A 8 4.74 21.02 -39.47
CA ARG A 8 4.30 21.34 -38.11
C ARG A 8 4.06 20.01 -37.40
N ILE A 9 5.05 19.53 -36.63
CA ILE A 9 4.96 18.36 -35.72
C ILE A 9 5.98 18.68 -34.62
N GLY A 10 5.62 18.96 -33.37
CA GLY A 10 4.87 18.08 -32.50
C GLY A 10 5.86 17.32 -31.61
N THR A 11 6.43 17.98 -30.60
CA THR A 11 7.00 17.31 -29.43
C THR A 11 6.42 17.98 -28.20
N SER A 12 5.20 17.55 -27.91
CA SER A 12 4.55 17.69 -26.62
C SER A 12 5.55 17.31 -25.53
N VAL A 13 5.94 18.32 -24.76
CA VAL A 13 6.52 18.14 -23.43
C VAL A 13 5.46 17.34 -22.67
N LEU A 14 5.75 16.05 -22.47
CA LEU A 14 4.95 15.16 -21.64
C LEU A 14 5.21 15.56 -20.18
N VAL A 15 4.73 16.73 -19.78
CA VAL A 15 4.53 17.09 -18.38
C VAL A 15 3.39 16.20 -17.91
N LEU A 16 3.73 14.99 -17.48
CA LEU A 16 2.83 14.15 -16.71
C LEU A 16 2.47 14.91 -15.43
N PRO A 17 1.20 15.30 -15.22
CA PRO A 17 0.77 15.81 -13.94
C PRO A 17 0.47 14.59 -13.08
N TYR A 18 1.50 13.85 -12.68
CA TYR A 18 1.39 13.00 -11.48
C TYR A 18 1.48 13.91 -10.26
N ALA A 19 0.52 14.83 -10.15
CA ALA A 19 0.15 15.40 -8.87
C ALA A 19 -0.41 14.22 -8.07
N CYS A 20 0.45 13.65 -7.24
CA CYS A 20 0.13 12.62 -6.27
C CYS A 20 -1.17 13.03 -5.54
N PRO A 21 -2.30 12.29 -5.71
CA PRO A 21 -3.57 12.64 -5.05
C PRO A 21 -3.49 12.49 -3.52
N LEU A 22 -2.37 11.98 -3.03
CA LEU A 22 -2.12 11.63 -1.64
C LEU A 22 -1.55 12.80 -0.80
N CYS A 23 -1.39 13.99 -1.40
CA CYS A 23 -1.19 15.24 -0.67
C CYS A 23 -2.51 15.74 -0.04
N ILE A 24 -3.11 14.93 0.84
CA ILE A 24 -4.33 15.28 1.60
C ILE A 24 -4.00 16.21 2.79
N HIS A 25 -2.72 16.47 3.09
CA HIS A 25 -2.31 17.27 4.24
C HIS A 25 -2.07 18.76 3.99
N HIS A 26 -2.23 19.28 2.77
CA HIS A 26 -2.06 20.70 2.51
C HIS A 26 -3.40 21.37 2.21
N PHE A 27 -4.14 21.72 3.28
CA PHE A 27 -5.14 22.78 3.21
C PHE A 27 -4.39 24.12 3.00
N PRO A 28 -4.52 24.80 1.85
CA PRO A 28 -4.16 26.20 1.78
C PRO A 28 -5.18 26.98 2.62
N LYS A 29 -4.68 27.82 3.55
CA LYS A 29 -5.51 28.77 4.30
C LYS A 29 -6.30 29.61 3.29
N SER A 30 -7.63 29.48 3.32
CA SER A 30 -8.53 30.39 2.62
C SER A 30 -8.30 31.81 3.15
N SER A 31 -7.95 32.71 2.25
CA SER A 31 -7.75 34.14 2.51
C SER A 31 -9.10 34.80 2.80
N GLU A 32 -9.34 35.12 4.08
CA GLU A 32 -10.41 36.02 4.50
C GLU A 32 -9.89 37.46 4.38
N ASN A 33 -10.40 38.20 3.41
CA ASN A 33 -9.99 39.58 3.13
C ASN A 33 -10.65 40.59 4.08
N SER A 34 -9.79 41.47 4.61
CA SER A 34 -10.01 42.91 4.90
C SER A 34 -11.22 43.32 5.74
N SER A 35 -11.07 43.28 7.07
CA SER A 35 -11.62 44.30 8.00
C SER A 35 -11.19 44.13 9.46
N THR A 36 -10.51 43.03 9.82
CA THR A 36 -10.15 42.71 11.22
C THR A 36 -8.66 42.92 11.54
N GLN A 37 -8.03 43.96 11.00
CA GLN A 37 -6.58 44.16 11.09
C GLN A 37 -6.11 44.90 12.36
N SER A 38 -7.01 45.50 13.15
CA SER A 38 -6.64 46.24 14.37
C SER A 38 -6.75 45.41 15.67
N ARG A 39 -7.53 44.32 15.69
CA ARG A 39 -7.73 43.47 16.88
C ARG A 39 -6.82 42.23 16.95
N SER A 40 -6.08 41.95 15.88
CA SER A 40 -5.27 40.73 15.72
C SER A 40 -3.82 40.85 16.21
N ARG A 41 -3.37 42.04 16.64
CA ARG A 41 -2.00 42.21 17.16
C ARG A 41 -1.83 41.79 18.62
N SER A 42 -2.89 41.82 19.42
CA SER A 42 -2.81 41.48 20.86
C SER A 42 -2.97 39.98 21.15
N THR A 43 -3.62 39.21 20.27
CA THR A 43 -3.84 37.75 20.43
C THR A 43 -2.79 36.89 19.73
N LYS A 44 -1.91 37.48 18.93
CA LYS A 44 -0.89 36.75 18.17
C LYS A 44 0.33 36.34 19.02
N ALA A 45 0.41 36.84 20.26
CA ALA A 45 1.55 36.59 21.16
C ALA A 45 1.33 35.41 22.14
N GLU A 46 0.14 34.79 22.17
CA GLU A 46 -0.20 33.76 23.18
C GLU A 46 -0.51 32.37 22.58
N LEU A 47 -0.23 32.14 21.30
CA LEU A 47 -0.55 30.88 20.60
C LEU A 47 0.60 30.33 19.74
N GLU A 48 1.84 30.49 20.19
CA GLU A 48 2.94 29.63 19.75
C GLU A 48 3.23 28.60 20.85
N VAL A 49 2.25 27.72 21.11
CA VAL A 49 2.53 26.48 21.82
C VAL A 49 3.11 25.52 20.78
N GLU A 50 4.43 25.36 20.85
CA GLU A 50 5.21 24.45 20.03
C GLU A 50 4.65 23.03 20.14
N VAL A 51 4.00 22.56 19.07
CA VAL A 51 3.54 21.17 18.99
C VAL A 51 4.79 20.33 18.76
N GLU A 52 5.22 19.63 19.81
CA GLU A 52 6.22 18.57 19.71
C GLU A 52 5.63 17.43 18.88
N ASN A 53 5.74 17.55 17.55
CA ASN A 53 5.51 16.48 16.59
C ASN A 53 6.64 15.46 16.75
N ASN A 54 6.61 14.71 17.86
CA ASN A 54 7.60 13.68 18.11
C ASN A 54 7.28 12.50 17.19
N VAL A 55 7.76 12.60 15.95
CA VAL A 55 7.79 11.49 15.01
C VAL A 55 8.61 10.40 15.70
N PRO A 56 8.03 9.21 15.97
CA PRO A 56 8.75 8.18 16.68
C PRO A 56 9.98 7.74 15.87
N LEU A 57 11.16 8.22 16.27
CA LEU A 57 12.43 8.01 15.55
C LEU A 57 12.75 6.53 15.35
N TRP A 58 12.29 5.67 16.26
CA TRP A 58 12.48 4.22 16.16
C TRP A 58 11.89 3.65 14.86
N ARG A 59 10.78 4.20 14.33
CA ARG A 59 10.18 3.71 13.08
C ARG A 59 11.10 3.98 11.89
N THR A 60 11.65 5.18 11.81
CA THR A 60 12.65 5.55 10.80
C THR A 60 13.89 4.66 10.91
N ILE A 61 14.38 4.44 12.14
CA ILE A 61 15.53 3.56 12.39
C ILE A 61 15.25 2.14 11.88
N VAL A 62 14.07 1.58 12.16
CA VAL A 62 13.69 0.24 11.69
C VAL A 62 13.65 0.16 10.16
N PHE A 63 13.02 1.12 9.47
CA PHE A 63 13.00 1.12 8.00
C PHE A 63 14.39 1.23 7.39
N VAL A 64 15.21 2.13 7.93
CA VAL A 64 16.55 2.39 7.41
C VAL A 64 17.48 1.22 7.67
N PHE A 65 17.45 0.65 8.87
CA PHE A 65 18.31 -0.47 9.24
C PHE A 65 18.00 -1.72 8.42
N ILE A 66 16.72 -2.12 8.36
CA ILE A 66 16.30 -3.29 7.59
C ILE A 66 16.51 -3.05 6.10
N GLY A 67 16.12 -1.88 5.59
CA GLY A 67 16.30 -1.54 4.18
C GLY A 67 17.76 -1.49 3.73
N LEU A 68 18.66 -0.99 4.57
CA LEU A 68 20.09 -0.95 4.28
C LEU A 68 20.69 -2.36 4.26
N LEU A 69 20.35 -3.21 5.24
CA LEU A 69 20.82 -4.59 5.30
C LEU A 69 20.38 -5.39 4.07
N GLU A 70 19.10 -5.33 3.71
CA GLU A 70 18.57 -5.99 2.52
C GLU A 70 19.21 -5.43 1.24
N CYS A 71 19.35 -4.11 1.12
CA CYS A 71 20.01 -3.48 -0.02
C CYS A 71 21.44 -4.01 -0.23
N LEU A 72 22.24 -4.05 0.84
CA LEU A 72 23.62 -4.54 0.77
C LEU A 72 23.69 -6.05 0.46
N ALA A 73 22.79 -6.84 1.06
CA ALA A 73 22.72 -8.28 0.81
C ALA A 73 22.39 -8.58 -0.65
N TRP A 74 21.37 -7.93 -1.22
CA TRP A 74 20.97 -8.11 -2.62
C TRP A 74 22.01 -7.60 -3.60
N LEU A 75 22.68 -6.48 -3.29
CA LEU A 75 23.77 -5.95 -4.10
C LEU A 75 24.96 -6.91 -4.13
N GLY A 76 25.38 -7.42 -2.96
CA GLY A 76 26.47 -8.39 -2.87
C GLY A 76 26.15 -9.70 -3.60
N TYR A 77 24.93 -10.22 -3.42
CA TYR A 77 24.49 -11.44 -4.09
C TYR A 77 24.37 -11.26 -5.63
N GLY A 78 23.84 -10.12 -6.08
CA GLY A 78 23.79 -9.78 -7.50
C GLY A 78 25.17 -9.69 -8.15
N SER A 79 26.15 -9.08 -7.46
CA SER A 79 27.54 -9.03 -7.91
C SER A 79 28.17 -10.42 -8.00
N PHE A 80 27.94 -11.28 -7.00
CA PHE A 80 28.44 -12.66 -7.01
C PHE A 80 27.90 -13.47 -8.19
N LEU A 81 26.60 -13.35 -8.49
CA LEU A 81 25.96 -14.02 -9.62
C LEU A 81 26.53 -13.59 -10.98
N LEU A 82 26.85 -12.31 -11.14
CA LEU A 82 27.47 -11.80 -12.37
C LEU A 82 28.88 -12.36 -12.58
N ILE A 83 29.66 -12.52 -11.50
CA ILE A 83 31.04 -13.03 -11.57
C ILE A 83 31.06 -14.54 -11.84
N THR A 84 30.13 -15.29 -11.24
CA THR A 84 30.06 -16.76 -11.35
C THR A 84 29.45 -17.27 -12.66
N GLY A 85 29.03 -16.38 -13.56
CA GLY A 85 28.58 -16.74 -14.90
C GLY A 85 27.14 -17.27 -14.96
N HIS A 86 26.31 -17.00 -13.95
CA HIS A 86 24.87 -17.25 -14.01
C HIS A 86 24.21 -16.40 -15.12
N PRO A 87 22.98 -16.76 -15.56
CA PRO A 87 22.25 -15.96 -16.53
C PRO A 87 22.20 -14.49 -16.11
N ARG A 88 22.58 -13.58 -17.03
CA ARG A 88 22.67 -12.14 -16.74
C ARG A 88 21.38 -11.57 -16.17
N TRP A 89 20.24 -12.14 -16.58
CA TRP A 89 18.92 -11.75 -16.11
C TRP A 89 18.75 -11.91 -14.60
N ASP A 90 19.26 -13.00 -14.02
CA ASP A 90 19.17 -13.25 -12.58
C ASP A 90 19.92 -12.19 -11.79
N GLY A 91 21.12 -11.81 -12.27
CA GLY A 91 21.90 -10.73 -11.69
C GLY A 91 21.17 -9.38 -11.79
N ILE A 92 20.68 -9.01 -12.98
CA ILE A 92 19.91 -7.77 -13.20
C ILE A 92 18.71 -7.69 -12.27
N GLN A 93 17.94 -8.78 -12.12
CA GLN A 93 16.81 -8.83 -11.22
C GLN A 93 17.21 -8.53 -9.77
N ARG A 94 18.35 -9.06 -9.28
CA ARG A 94 18.83 -8.76 -7.91
C ARG A 94 19.23 -7.30 -7.73
N PHE A 95 19.81 -6.66 -8.75
CA PHE A 95 20.10 -5.23 -8.72
C PHE A 95 18.83 -4.36 -8.72
N LEU A 96 17.79 -4.77 -9.46
CA LEU A 96 16.50 -4.08 -9.41
C LEU A 96 15.89 -4.15 -8.01
N VAL A 97 15.91 -5.32 -7.36
CA VAL A 97 15.46 -5.48 -5.97
C VAL A 97 16.33 -4.66 -5.00
N ALA A 98 17.65 -4.62 -5.18
CA ALA A 98 18.53 -3.78 -4.38
C ALA A 98 18.19 -2.29 -4.54
N SER A 99 17.86 -1.85 -5.76
CA SER A 99 17.49 -0.45 -6.02
C SER A 99 16.18 -0.05 -5.34
N THR A 100 15.22 -0.96 -5.23
CA THR A 100 13.97 -0.70 -4.50
C THR A 100 14.21 -0.65 -2.99
N TRP A 101 15.07 -1.50 -2.44
CA TRP A 101 15.49 -1.41 -1.04
C TRP A 101 16.27 -0.11 -0.74
N LEU A 102 17.10 0.36 -1.67
CA LEU A 102 17.76 1.66 -1.57
C LEU A 102 16.73 2.80 -1.48
N TYR A 103 15.68 2.77 -2.32
CA TYR A 103 14.59 3.74 -2.23
C TYR A 103 13.89 3.71 -0.86
N THR A 104 13.60 2.51 -0.35
CA THR A 104 12.95 2.36 0.96
C THR A 104 13.80 2.86 2.13
N THR A 105 15.11 2.93 1.95
CA THR A 105 16.07 3.47 2.93
C THR A 105 16.19 4.99 2.78
N ALA A 106 16.32 5.49 1.56
CA ALA A 106 16.50 6.91 1.28
C ALA A 106 15.26 7.74 1.63
N ARG A 107 14.06 7.20 1.39
CA ARG A 107 12.80 7.93 1.56
C ARG A 107 12.54 8.34 3.03
N PRO A 108 12.62 7.44 4.04
CA PRO A 108 12.46 7.81 5.45
C PRO A 108 13.54 8.76 5.97
N VAL A 109 14.77 8.68 5.45
CA VAL A 109 15.88 9.59 5.83
C VAL A 109 15.62 11.00 5.30
N ALA A 110 15.22 11.11 4.02
CA ALA A 110 14.98 12.40 3.39
C ALA A 110 13.72 13.09 3.93
N ARG A 111 12.68 12.32 4.24
CA ARG A 111 11.38 12.83 4.71
C ARG A 111 10.76 11.87 5.73
N PRO A 112 11.10 12.00 7.03
CA PRO A 112 10.45 11.20 8.06
C PRO A 112 8.98 11.57 8.16
N THR A 113 8.10 10.57 8.09
CA THR A 113 6.64 10.75 8.20
C THR A 113 6.10 10.04 9.44
N ALA A 114 5.20 10.69 10.17
CA ALA A 114 4.48 10.07 11.28
C ALA A 114 3.27 9.24 10.83
N THR A 115 2.75 9.54 9.64
CA THR A 115 1.65 8.88 8.95
C THR A 115 2.17 7.80 7.99
N PRO A 116 1.34 6.80 7.63
CA PRO A 116 1.76 5.70 6.77
C PRO A 116 2.21 6.19 5.38
N PRO A 117 3.46 5.92 4.98
CA PRO A 117 3.93 6.23 3.63
C PRO A 117 3.39 5.17 2.65
N PHE A 118 2.32 5.52 1.92
CA PHE A 118 1.65 4.61 0.98
C PHE A 118 2.54 4.17 -0.19
N ASP A 119 3.54 4.96 -0.56
CA ASP A 119 4.54 4.59 -1.55
C ASP A 119 5.42 3.44 -1.06
N LEU A 120 5.90 3.49 0.19
CA LEU A 120 6.66 2.39 0.79
C LEU A 120 5.78 1.16 1.01
N LEU A 121 4.52 1.35 1.42
CA LEU A 121 3.57 0.25 1.55
C LEU A 121 3.42 -0.50 0.22
N ALA A 122 3.23 0.21 -0.89
CA ALA A 122 3.11 -0.40 -2.21
C ALA A 122 4.37 -1.19 -2.60
N ILE A 123 5.56 -0.66 -2.31
CA ILE A 123 6.83 -1.35 -2.57
C ILE A 123 6.94 -2.62 -1.72
N TYR A 124 6.64 -2.58 -0.42
CA TYR A 124 6.71 -3.77 0.42
C TYR A 124 5.66 -4.82 0.05
N LEU A 125 4.44 -4.41 -0.34
CA LEU A 125 3.44 -5.35 -0.88
C LEU A 125 3.93 -6.01 -2.18
N ALA A 126 4.61 -5.26 -3.06
CA ALA A 126 5.24 -5.83 -4.25
C ALA A 126 6.38 -6.81 -3.89
N HIS A 127 7.17 -6.52 -2.85
CA HIS A 127 8.21 -7.44 -2.36
C HIS A 127 7.61 -8.73 -1.77
N ILE A 128 6.50 -8.62 -1.04
CA ILE A 128 5.78 -9.79 -0.53
C ILE A 128 5.26 -10.64 -1.69
N GLY A 129 4.57 -10.01 -2.67
CA GLY A 129 4.08 -10.71 -3.85
C GLY A 129 5.20 -11.39 -4.63
N GLY A 130 6.28 -10.66 -4.91
CA GLY A 130 7.47 -11.19 -5.59
C GLY A 130 8.17 -12.30 -4.80
N GLY A 131 8.24 -12.19 -3.48
CA GLY A 131 8.81 -13.19 -2.59
C GLY A 131 8.00 -14.48 -2.54
N ILE A 132 6.67 -14.37 -2.46
CA ILE A 132 5.74 -15.52 -2.52
C ILE A 132 5.86 -16.22 -3.87
N LEU A 133 5.88 -15.46 -4.98
CA LEU A 133 6.02 -16.04 -6.32
C LEU A 133 7.38 -16.73 -6.52
N GLN A 134 8.47 -16.15 -6.02
CA GLN A 134 9.81 -16.76 -6.12
C GLN A 134 9.91 -18.03 -5.28
N LEU A 135 9.56 -17.99 -4.00
CA LEU A 135 9.59 -19.15 -3.12
C LEU A 135 8.62 -20.24 -3.59
N GLY A 136 7.39 -19.85 -3.94
CA GLY A 136 6.38 -20.75 -4.49
C GLY A 136 6.83 -21.38 -5.81
N GLY A 137 7.50 -20.61 -6.67
CA GLY A 137 8.08 -21.11 -7.93
C GLY A 137 9.14 -22.19 -7.70
N TYR A 138 10.08 -21.96 -6.78
CA TYR A 138 11.11 -22.96 -6.45
C TYR A 138 10.51 -24.23 -5.84
N LEU A 139 9.55 -24.09 -4.90
CA LEU A 139 8.85 -25.22 -4.30
C LEU A 139 8.04 -26.00 -5.33
N PHE A 140 7.32 -25.31 -6.21
CA PHE A 140 6.54 -25.92 -7.28
C PHE A 140 7.44 -26.68 -8.25
N GLN A 141 8.54 -26.08 -8.70
CA GLN A 141 9.46 -26.72 -9.63
C GLN A 141 10.13 -27.95 -9.01
N HIS A 142 10.53 -27.87 -7.74
CA HIS A 142 11.07 -29.02 -7.02
C HIS A 142 10.07 -30.18 -6.95
N ASN A 143 8.82 -29.90 -6.56
CA ASN A 143 7.80 -30.93 -6.38
C ASN A 143 7.28 -31.49 -7.72
N ALA A 144 7.07 -30.63 -8.72
CA ALA A 144 6.48 -31.04 -9.99
C ALA A 144 7.48 -31.64 -10.98
N SER A 145 8.73 -31.17 -10.98
CA SER A 145 9.76 -31.58 -11.97
C SER A 145 10.96 -32.30 -11.35
N GLY A 146 10.98 -32.49 -10.03
CA GLY A 146 12.12 -33.10 -9.32
C GLY A 146 13.40 -32.25 -9.38
N ALA A 147 13.29 -30.99 -9.77
CA ALA A 147 14.44 -30.09 -9.88
C ALA A 147 15.11 -29.91 -8.51
N PRO A 148 16.44 -29.84 -8.42
CA PRO A 148 17.10 -29.60 -7.15
C PRO A 148 16.70 -28.23 -6.58
N LEU A 149 16.50 -28.17 -5.26
CA LEU A 149 16.27 -26.91 -4.57
C LEU A 149 17.48 -25.97 -4.75
N PRO A 150 17.25 -24.64 -4.78
CA PRO A 150 18.36 -23.70 -4.74
C PRO A 150 19.17 -23.89 -3.46
N GLY A 151 20.45 -23.51 -3.49
CA GLY A 151 21.34 -23.67 -2.35
C GLY A 151 20.76 -23.10 -1.06
N THR A 152 21.03 -23.72 0.09
CA THR A 152 20.41 -23.40 1.39
C THR A 152 20.47 -21.91 1.72
N TRP A 153 21.59 -21.24 1.42
CA TRP A 153 21.76 -19.81 1.67
C TRP A 153 20.83 -18.94 0.82
N VAL A 154 20.52 -19.35 -0.41
CA VAL A 154 19.59 -18.64 -1.29
C VAL A 154 18.17 -18.77 -0.74
N LEU A 155 17.79 -19.96 -0.28
CA LEU A 155 16.48 -20.19 0.33
C LEU A 155 16.33 -19.36 1.60
N VAL A 156 17.33 -19.38 2.48
CA VAL A 156 17.36 -18.55 3.70
C VAL A 156 17.25 -17.07 3.36
N GLY A 157 18.03 -16.57 2.39
CA GLY A 157 17.96 -15.17 1.97
C GLY A 157 16.58 -14.76 1.45
N LEU A 158 15.94 -15.60 0.63
CA LEU A 158 14.58 -15.36 0.15
C LEU A 158 13.54 -15.36 1.29
N SER A 159 13.64 -16.30 2.22
CA SER A 159 12.77 -16.36 3.40
C SER A 159 12.95 -15.16 4.31
N VAL A 160 14.19 -14.71 4.55
CA VAL A 160 14.50 -13.52 5.35
C VAL A 160 13.95 -12.27 4.68
N ASN A 161 14.15 -12.08 3.36
CA ASN A 161 13.59 -10.94 2.64
C ASN A 161 12.05 -10.91 2.70
N LEU A 162 11.39 -12.07 2.58
CA LEU A 162 9.94 -12.16 2.73
C LEU A 162 9.50 -11.78 4.16
N ALA A 163 10.16 -12.32 5.18
CA ALA A 163 9.87 -12.02 6.58
C ALA A 163 10.12 -10.54 6.92
N ALA A 164 11.21 -9.96 6.43
CA ALA A 164 11.53 -8.54 6.57
C ALA A 164 10.44 -7.66 5.93
N SER A 165 10.03 -7.98 4.71
CA SER A 165 8.97 -7.26 4.00
C SER A 165 7.63 -7.32 4.75
N VAL A 166 7.25 -8.51 5.26
CA VAL A 166 6.05 -8.68 6.08
C VAL A 166 6.14 -7.86 7.38
N GLY A 167 7.28 -7.93 8.08
CA GLY A 167 7.51 -7.16 9.31
C GLY A 167 7.37 -5.65 9.08
N LEU A 168 7.93 -5.12 7.99
CA LEU A 168 7.83 -3.70 7.64
C LEU A 168 6.39 -3.29 7.28
N VAL A 169 5.63 -4.15 6.57
CA VAL A 169 4.20 -3.92 6.35
C VAL A 169 3.43 -3.86 7.67
N VAL A 170 3.71 -4.76 8.61
CA VAL A 170 3.07 -4.74 9.95
C VAL A 170 3.37 -3.42 10.67
N VAL A 171 4.60 -2.91 10.60
CA VAL A 171 4.96 -1.60 11.17
C VAL A 171 4.16 -0.47 10.53
N ILE A 172 4.02 -0.44 9.21
CA ILE A 172 3.21 0.58 8.50
C ILE A 172 1.72 0.45 8.86
N MET A 173 1.20 -0.77 8.90
CA MET A 173 -0.19 -1.06 9.26
C MET A 173 -0.55 -0.57 10.67
N GLY A 174 0.43 -0.52 11.59
CA GLY A 174 0.27 0.04 12.93
C GLY A 174 0.37 1.57 13.01
N MET A 175 0.70 2.29 11.93
CA MET A 175 0.81 3.74 11.95
C MET A 175 -0.58 4.41 11.91
N PRO A 176 -0.77 5.52 12.66
CA PRO A 176 -2.01 6.30 12.62
C PRO A 176 -2.15 7.04 11.28
N LEU A 177 -3.36 7.09 10.73
CA LEU A 177 -3.67 7.76 9.45
C LEU A 177 -3.48 9.27 9.54
N ALA A 178 -3.94 9.90 10.62
CA ALA A 178 -3.72 11.30 10.91
C ALA A 178 -3.26 11.52 12.35
N LEU A 179 -2.54 12.62 12.56
CA LEU A 179 -2.20 13.10 13.90
C LEU A 179 -3.21 14.17 14.33
N PRO A 180 -3.68 14.14 15.58
CA PRO A 180 -4.54 15.19 16.11
C PRO A 180 -3.78 16.51 16.12
N SER A 181 -4.33 17.51 15.43
CA SER A 181 -3.80 18.86 15.38
C SER A 181 -4.40 19.72 16.50
N HIS A 182 -3.92 20.95 16.67
CA HIS A 182 -4.49 21.92 17.64
C HIS A 182 -6.00 22.15 17.50
N LEU A 183 -6.57 21.88 16.33
CA LEU A 183 -8.00 22.03 16.05
C LEU A 183 -8.84 20.88 16.61
N VAL A 184 -8.23 19.74 16.96
CA VAL A 184 -8.92 18.54 17.41
C VAL A 184 -8.26 18.00 18.67
N LYS A 185 -8.95 18.14 19.80
CA LYS A 185 -8.48 17.58 21.08
C LYS A 185 -8.57 16.05 21.02
N LYS A 186 -7.56 15.38 21.56
CA LYS A 186 -7.51 13.90 21.65
C LYS A 186 -8.70 13.32 22.40
N GLU A 187 -9.19 14.05 23.39
CA GLU A 187 -10.34 13.67 24.24
C GLU A 187 -11.66 13.63 23.48
N ASP A 188 -11.78 14.44 22.41
CA ASP A 188 -13.01 14.54 21.62
C ASP A 188 -13.13 13.41 20.57
N ILE A 189 -12.05 12.67 20.32
CA ILE A 189 -11.98 11.59 19.34
C ILE A 189 -12.77 10.37 19.86
N GLY A 190 -13.80 9.95 19.11
CA GLY A 190 -14.70 8.87 19.52
C GLY A 190 -15.85 9.34 20.43
N LEU A 191 -15.92 10.63 20.77
CA LEU A 191 -17.05 11.27 21.43
C LEU A 191 -17.85 12.12 20.45
N SER A 192 -17.25 13.19 19.94
CA SER A 192 -17.88 14.13 19.00
C SER A 192 -17.22 14.15 17.63
N VAL A 193 -15.94 13.74 17.55
CA VAL A 193 -15.16 13.66 16.32
C VAL A 193 -15.02 12.20 15.88
N SER A 194 -15.16 11.95 14.57
CA SER A 194 -15.03 10.61 14.01
C SER A 194 -13.64 10.01 14.31
N PRO A 195 -13.57 8.80 14.88
CA PRO A 195 -12.30 8.11 15.12
C PRO A 195 -11.68 7.54 13.83
N GLU A 196 -12.40 7.55 12.71
CA GLU A 196 -11.96 7.03 11.41
C GLU A 196 -10.65 7.67 10.91
N ASP A 197 -10.49 8.98 11.07
CA ASP A 197 -9.31 9.70 10.56
C ASP A 197 -8.06 9.44 11.40
N TYR A 198 -8.21 8.98 12.65
CA TYR A 198 -7.13 8.88 13.64
C TYR A 198 -6.77 7.44 14.01
N THR A 199 -7.45 6.45 13.45
CA THR A 199 -7.11 5.05 13.66
C THR A 199 -5.82 4.67 12.93
N SER A 200 -5.21 3.55 13.34
CA SER A 200 -4.14 2.92 12.56
C SER A 200 -4.66 2.47 11.20
N LEU A 201 -3.76 2.36 10.21
CA LEU A 201 -4.12 1.85 8.88
C LEU A 201 -4.80 0.47 8.97
N TRP A 202 -4.31 -0.41 9.85
CA TRP A 202 -4.96 -1.70 10.13
C TRP A 202 -6.36 -1.53 10.73
N GLY A 203 -6.52 -0.64 11.71
CA GLY A 203 -7.83 -0.36 12.31
C GLY A 203 -8.81 0.25 11.30
N TRP A 204 -8.31 0.98 10.30
CA TRP A 204 -9.12 1.47 9.19
C TRP A 204 -9.56 0.33 8.27
N VAL A 205 -8.63 -0.50 7.81
CA VAL A 205 -8.91 -1.68 6.95
C VAL A 205 -9.87 -2.68 7.60
N SER A 206 -9.71 -2.91 8.90
CA SER A 206 -10.55 -3.85 9.67
C SER A 206 -11.84 -3.25 10.22
N PHE A 207 -12.14 -1.98 9.93
CA PHE A 207 -13.28 -1.23 10.49
C PHE A 207 -13.32 -1.22 12.03
N ALA A 208 -12.16 -1.37 12.69
CA ALA A 208 -12.06 -1.41 14.15
C ALA A 208 -12.54 -0.11 14.81
N TRP A 209 -12.46 1.03 14.11
CA TRP A 209 -12.91 2.33 14.61
C TRP A 209 -14.43 2.39 14.88
N VAL A 210 -15.25 1.66 14.10
CA VAL A 210 -16.71 1.58 14.24
C VAL A 210 -17.12 0.87 15.53
N TYR A 211 -16.28 -0.04 16.03
CA TYR A 211 -16.58 -0.91 17.17
C TYR A 211 -17.01 -0.14 18.42
N SER A 212 -16.43 1.04 18.65
CA SER A 212 -16.77 1.88 19.80
C SER A 212 -18.24 2.33 19.81
N LEU A 213 -18.80 2.66 18.64
CA LEU A 213 -20.21 3.03 18.49
C LEU A 213 -21.13 1.80 18.64
N VAL A 214 -20.75 0.66 18.04
CA VAL A 214 -21.48 -0.61 18.17
C VAL A 214 -21.57 -1.04 19.63
N LYS A 215 -20.46 -0.95 20.37
CA LYS A 215 -20.42 -1.27 21.80
C LYS A 215 -21.31 -0.35 22.63
N ARG A 216 -21.38 0.95 22.28
CA ARG A 216 -22.27 1.92 22.95
C ARG A 216 -23.74 1.59 22.66
N GLY A 217 -24.10 1.39 21.40
CA GLY A 217 -25.45 1.00 20.99
C GLY A 217 -25.95 -0.32 21.56
N ARG A 218 -25.03 -1.24 21.89
CA ARG A 218 -25.37 -2.50 22.59
C ARG A 218 -25.77 -2.28 24.05
N ASN A 219 -25.20 -1.28 24.73
CA ASN A 219 -25.40 -1.08 26.17
C ASN A 219 -26.43 0.02 26.49
N THR A 220 -26.65 0.95 25.56
CA THR A 220 -27.51 2.13 25.76
C THR A 220 -28.21 2.51 24.45
N THR A 221 -29.42 3.05 24.53
CA THR A 221 -30.11 3.63 23.37
C THR A 221 -29.33 4.85 22.84
N LEU A 222 -28.95 4.81 21.56
CA LEU A 222 -28.21 5.90 20.91
C LEU A 222 -29.12 7.08 20.61
N ASN A 223 -28.64 8.29 20.89
CA ASN A 223 -29.27 9.54 20.47
C ASN A 223 -28.44 10.23 19.39
N GLU A 224 -29.00 11.26 18.73
CA GLU A 224 -28.29 12.04 17.71
C GLU A 224 -26.97 12.63 18.20
N LYS A 225 -26.89 12.97 19.49
CA LYS A 225 -25.69 13.52 20.14
C LYS A 225 -24.56 12.49 20.32
N ASP A 226 -24.88 11.19 20.26
CA ASP A 226 -23.90 10.11 20.41
C ASP A 226 -23.22 9.74 19.09
N VAL A 227 -23.73 10.28 17.97
CA VAL A 227 -23.19 10.07 16.64
C VAL A 227 -22.10 11.11 16.37
N TRP A 228 -20.97 10.65 15.86
CA TRP A 228 -19.85 11.52 15.53
C TRP A 228 -20.17 12.46 14.37
N ASN A 229 -19.54 13.63 14.38
CA ASN A 229 -19.55 14.50 13.21
C ASN A 229 -18.77 13.86 12.05
N LEU A 230 -19.25 14.14 10.84
CA LEU A 230 -18.63 13.66 9.61
C LEU A 230 -17.18 14.19 9.48
N SER A 231 -16.28 13.32 9.04
CA SER A 231 -14.88 13.69 8.76
C SER A 231 -14.83 14.94 7.87
N PRO A 232 -13.93 15.91 8.15
CA PRO A 232 -13.76 17.10 7.32
C PRO A 232 -13.55 16.80 5.83
N ASN A 233 -12.96 15.65 5.49
CA ASN A 233 -12.72 15.23 4.11
C ASN A 233 -13.98 14.77 3.38
N MET A 234 -15.01 14.34 4.12
CA MET A 234 -16.28 13.87 3.59
C MET A 234 -17.39 14.93 3.64
N GLN A 235 -17.09 16.13 4.15
CA GLN A 235 -18.06 17.22 4.21
C GLN A 235 -18.34 17.83 2.84
N SER A 236 -19.60 18.23 2.62
CA SER A 236 -20.07 18.75 1.32
C SER A 236 -19.33 20.00 0.85
N ARG A 237 -19.03 20.95 1.77
CA ARG A 237 -18.40 22.22 1.45
C ARG A 237 -16.95 22.05 0.94
N PRO A 238 -16.04 21.34 1.64
CA PRO A 238 -14.70 21.03 1.11
C PRO A 238 -14.73 20.29 -0.23
N ILE A 239 -15.60 19.29 -0.38
CA ILE A 239 -15.75 18.53 -1.63
C ILE A 239 -16.19 19.46 -2.78
N PHE A 240 -17.19 20.30 -2.55
CA PHE A 240 -17.71 21.23 -3.55
C PHE A 240 -16.64 22.24 -3.98
N ILE A 241 -15.89 22.81 -3.04
CA ILE A 241 -14.80 23.75 -3.35
C ILE A 241 -13.75 23.05 -4.23
N LYS A 242 -13.32 21.84 -3.85
CA LYS A 242 -12.34 21.04 -4.62
C LYS A 242 -12.86 20.76 -6.04
N PHE A 243 -14.11 20.32 -6.17
CA PHE A 243 -14.72 20.04 -7.47
C PHE A 243 -14.85 21.30 -8.34
N SER A 244 -15.28 22.43 -7.75
CA SER A 244 -15.45 23.71 -8.47
C SER A 244 -14.13 24.31 -8.96
N SER A 245 -13.01 23.95 -8.32
CA SER A 245 -11.68 24.43 -8.70
C SER A 245 -11.06 23.69 -9.89
N LEU A 246 -11.64 22.55 -10.33
CA LEU A 246 -11.09 21.74 -11.41
C LEU A 246 -11.37 22.38 -12.78
N PRO A 247 -10.34 22.76 -13.55
CA PRO A 247 -10.52 23.37 -14.86
C PRO A 247 -10.78 22.28 -15.91
N GLN A 248 -12.04 21.88 -16.09
CA GLN A 248 -12.42 20.85 -17.06
C GLN A 248 -13.50 21.33 -18.02
N LYS A 249 -13.44 20.84 -19.26
CA LYS A 249 -14.32 21.29 -20.36
C LYS A 249 -15.73 20.68 -20.30
N SER A 250 -15.91 19.57 -19.60
CA SER A 250 -17.18 18.87 -19.44
C SER A 250 -17.36 18.34 -18.02
N LEU A 251 -18.62 18.18 -17.61
CA LEU A 251 -18.95 17.65 -16.28
C LEU A 251 -18.45 16.22 -16.09
N LEU A 252 -18.56 15.36 -17.12
CA LEU A 252 -18.07 13.99 -17.06
C LEU A 252 -16.55 13.92 -16.95
N ALA A 253 -15.82 14.78 -17.67
CA ALA A 253 -14.37 14.86 -17.54
C ALA A 253 -13.95 15.37 -16.15
N SER A 254 -14.70 16.32 -15.59
CA SER A 254 -14.48 16.80 -14.22
C SER A 254 -14.72 15.70 -13.18
N LEU A 255 -15.82 14.97 -13.30
CA LEU A 255 -16.17 13.89 -12.39
C LEU A 255 -15.16 12.74 -12.46
N TRP A 256 -14.74 12.36 -13.67
CA TRP A 256 -13.70 11.35 -13.86
C TRP A 256 -12.37 11.80 -13.29
N ALA A 257 -11.93 13.02 -13.59
CA ALA A 257 -10.67 13.54 -13.06
C ALA A 257 -10.68 13.61 -11.52
N ALA A 258 -11.80 14.04 -10.92
CA ALA A 258 -11.95 14.15 -9.48
C ALA A 258 -11.90 12.80 -8.73
N ASN A 259 -12.46 11.74 -9.33
CA ASN A 259 -12.65 10.43 -8.68
C ASN A 259 -11.84 9.29 -9.32
N SER A 260 -10.92 9.61 -10.23
CA SER A 260 -10.17 8.60 -11.01
C SER A 260 -9.40 7.59 -10.15
N PHE A 261 -8.86 8.04 -9.02
CA PHE A 261 -8.11 7.18 -8.10
C PHE A 261 -9.02 6.17 -7.41
N ASP A 262 -10.16 6.63 -6.87
CA ASP A 262 -11.11 5.76 -6.16
C ASP A 262 -11.73 4.75 -7.13
N ILE A 263 -12.13 5.18 -8.33
CA ILE A 263 -12.64 4.31 -9.39
C ILE A 263 -11.60 3.24 -9.79
N LEU A 264 -10.32 3.63 -9.91
CA LEU A 264 -9.25 2.69 -10.25
C LEU A 264 -9.04 1.65 -9.16
N MET A 265 -9.01 2.06 -7.89
CA MET A 265 -8.85 1.13 -6.77
C MET A 265 -10.06 0.18 -6.65
N ASP A 266 -11.28 0.68 -6.77
CA ASP A 266 -12.50 -0.15 -6.76
C ASP A 266 -12.51 -1.16 -7.91
N PHE A 267 -12.10 -0.74 -9.11
CA PHE A 267 -11.97 -1.63 -10.25
C PHE A 267 -10.94 -2.75 -10.00
N LEU A 268 -9.75 -2.41 -9.48
CA LEU A 268 -8.70 -3.39 -9.18
C LEU A 268 -9.13 -4.37 -8.08
N LEU A 269 -9.75 -3.88 -7.01
CA LEU A 269 -10.26 -4.72 -5.92
C LEU A 269 -11.37 -5.64 -6.40
N THR A 270 -12.26 -5.15 -7.27
CA THR A 270 -13.30 -5.97 -7.89
C THR A 270 -12.71 -7.06 -8.78
N LEU A 271 -11.68 -6.73 -9.58
CA LEU A 271 -10.98 -7.72 -10.41
C LEU A 271 -10.33 -8.80 -9.53
N CYS A 272 -9.67 -8.43 -8.43
CA CYS A 272 -9.11 -9.38 -7.47
C CYS A 272 -10.20 -10.26 -6.84
N SER A 273 -11.34 -9.68 -6.46
CA SER A 273 -12.49 -10.43 -5.93
C SER A 273 -13.00 -11.46 -6.94
N ILE A 274 -13.15 -11.08 -8.20
CA ILE A 274 -13.57 -12.00 -9.28
C ILE A 274 -12.54 -13.12 -9.46
N MET A 275 -11.25 -12.80 -9.49
CA MET A 275 -10.18 -13.80 -9.58
C MET A 275 -10.24 -14.81 -8.43
N PHE A 276 -10.45 -14.36 -7.18
CA PHE A 276 -10.60 -15.27 -6.04
C PHE A 276 -11.85 -16.13 -6.10
N ASN A 277 -12.97 -15.59 -6.59
CA ASN A 277 -14.20 -16.34 -6.81
C ASN A 277 -14.00 -17.50 -7.81
N TYR A 278 -13.22 -17.29 -8.88
CA TYR A 278 -12.87 -18.38 -9.82
C TYR A 278 -11.76 -19.29 -9.31
N ALA A 279 -10.84 -18.77 -8.50
CA ALA A 279 -9.75 -19.55 -7.93
C ALA A 279 -10.25 -20.63 -6.94
N ALA A 280 -11.28 -20.33 -6.14
CA ALA A 280 -11.83 -21.27 -5.17
C ALA A 280 -12.29 -22.62 -5.77
N PRO A 281 -13.19 -22.68 -6.77
CA PRO A 281 -13.59 -23.94 -7.40
C PRO A 281 -12.44 -24.59 -8.17
N PHE A 282 -11.52 -23.80 -8.74
CA PHE A 282 -10.33 -24.34 -9.42
C PHE A 282 -9.43 -25.12 -8.45
N PHE A 283 -9.08 -24.52 -7.31
CA PHE A 283 -8.24 -25.17 -6.31
C PHE A 283 -8.97 -26.34 -5.64
N LEU A 284 -10.27 -26.21 -5.36
CA LEU A 284 -11.06 -27.31 -4.81
C LEU A 284 -11.07 -28.52 -5.75
N LYS A 285 -11.30 -28.30 -7.05
CA LYS A 285 -11.25 -29.37 -8.05
C LYS A 285 -9.87 -30.01 -8.11
N ARG A 286 -8.80 -29.20 -8.14
CA ARG A 286 -7.41 -29.68 -8.13
C ARG A 286 -7.10 -30.59 -6.94
N ILE A 287 -7.61 -30.25 -5.75
CA ILE A 287 -7.44 -31.06 -4.55
C ILE A 287 -8.24 -32.36 -4.67
N LEU A 288 -9.49 -32.30 -5.15
CA LEU A 288 -10.34 -33.48 -5.30
C LEU A 288 -9.77 -34.47 -6.32
N ASP A 289 -9.31 -33.97 -7.47
CA ASP A 289 -8.71 -34.79 -8.53
C ASP A 289 -7.48 -35.54 -8.02
N GLU A 290 -6.65 -34.91 -7.16
CA GLU A 290 -5.47 -35.55 -6.56
C GLU A 290 -5.81 -36.59 -5.49
N VAL A 291 -6.90 -36.37 -4.74
CA VAL A 291 -7.39 -37.36 -3.77
C VAL A 291 -7.95 -38.58 -4.50
N ASP A 292 -8.70 -38.40 -5.59
CA ASP A 292 -9.25 -39.52 -6.36
C ASP A 292 -8.17 -40.38 -7.02
N THR A 293 -7.12 -39.78 -7.59
CA THR A 293 -5.99 -40.52 -8.19
C THR A 293 -5.21 -41.34 -7.15
N SER A 294 -5.09 -40.83 -5.92
CA SER A 294 -4.44 -41.56 -4.83
C SER A 294 -5.18 -42.87 -4.48
N HIS A 295 -6.52 -42.84 -4.45
CA HIS A 295 -7.35 -44.01 -4.18
C HIS A 295 -7.34 -45.05 -5.31
N GLU A 296 -7.30 -44.61 -6.58
CA GLU A 296 -7.20 -45.51 -7.74
C GLU A 296 -5.85 -46.28 -7.73
N SER A 297 -4.76 -45.61 -7.36
CA SER A 297 -3.43 -46.22 -7.23
C SER A 297 -3.37 -47.29 -6.13
N GLU A 298 -3.99 -47.03 -4.97
CA GLU A 298 -4.10 -48.01 -3.88
C GLU A 298 -4.99 -49.21 -4.25
N ARG A 299 -6.13 -48.97 -4.91
CA ARG A 299 -7.01 -50.06 -5.40
C ARG A 299 -6.34 -50.92 -6.45
N THR A 300 -5.57 -50.31 -7.36
CA THR A 300 -4.83 -51.04 -8.39
C THR A 300 -3.71 -51.88 -7.79
N ARG A 301 -3.04 -51.38 -6.74
CA ARG A 301 -2.01 -52.12 -6.00
C ARG A 301 -2.60 -53.25 -5.11
N ALA A 302 -3.84 -53.10 -4.64
CA ALA A 302 -4.52 -54.10 -3.80
C ALA A 302 -5.21 -55.22 -4.60
N ARG A 303 -5.34 -55.11 -5.93
CA ARG A 303 -5.81 -56.22 -6.78
C ARG A 303 -4.65 -57.20 -7.03
N PRO A 304 -4.72 -58.46 -6.54
CA PRO A 304 -3.76 -59.47 -6.96
C PRO A 304 -3.94 -59.71 -8.46
N THR A 305 -2.92 -59.38 -9.25
CA THR A 305 -2.87 -59.69 -10.67
C THR A 305 -2.90 -61.21 -10.83
N PHE A 306 -4.09 -61.77 -11.04
CA PHE A 306 -4.26 -63.17 -11.43
C PHE A 306 -3.84 -63.27 -12.91
N THR A 307 -2.54 -63.41 -13.16
CA THR A 307 -2.01 -63.81 -14.47
C THR A 307 -2.43 -65.25 -14.71
N LEU A 308 -3.51 -65.45 -15.48
CA LEU A 308 -3.82 -66.75 -16.07
C LEU A 308 -2.76 -67.06 -17.13
N PHE A 309 -1.96 -68.09 -16.85
CA PHE A 309 -1.19 -68.85 -17.83
C PHE A 309 -2.12 -69.71 -18.69
#